data_AF-A0A7X1NBL4-F1
#
_entry.id   AF-A0A7X1NBL4-F1
#
_cell.length_a   1.000
_cell.length_b   1.000
_cell.length_c   1.000
_cell.angle_alpha   90.00
_cell.angle_beta   90.00
_cell.angle_gamma   90.00
#
_symmetry.space_group_name_H-M   'P 1'
#
loop_
_entity.id
_entity.type
_entity.pdbx_description
1 polymer ?
#
loop_
_entity_poly.entity_id
_entity_poly.type
_entity_poly.pdbx_seq_one_letter_code
_entity_poly.pdbx_strand_id
1 'polypeptide(L)'
;KAYGMRSSMSRRGDCWDNAPTESLWGSLKVARLHGRHFSTKRAAMDEVVDWLNFYNAHRLHSTLNYVSPMTFEKNWFAAQQGAAA
;
A
#
# COMPACT_ATOMS: atom_id res chain seq x y z
N LYS A 1 -18.37 13.37 -6.70
CA LYS A 1 -18.03 13.77 -8.09
C LYS A 1 -17.41 15.18 -8.18
N ALA A 2 -16.91 15.77 -7.09
CA ALA A 2 -16.42 17.16 -7.09
C ALA A 2 -14.95 17.34 -7.53
N TYR A 3 -14.17 16.26 -7.66
CA TYR A 3 -12.73 16.31 -7.96
C TYR A 3 -12.36 15.83 -9.37
N GLY A 4 -13.31 15.66 -10.29
CA GLY A 4 -13.05 15.14 -11.64
C GLY A 4 -12.55 13.68 -11.70
N MET A 5 -12.44 12.99 -10.56
CA MET A 5 -11.99 11.60 -10.49
C MET A 5 -13.03 10.65 -11.11
N ARG A 6 -12.56 9.79 -12.01
CA ARG A 6 -13.33 8.68 -12.58
C ARG A 6 -13.05 7.42 -11.76
N SER A 7 -14.09 6.82 -11.19
CA SER A 7 -13.95 5.51 -10.53
C SER A 7 -13.48 4.48 -11.55
N SER A 8 -12.35 3.83 -11.29
CA SER A 8 -12.00 2.63 -12.05
C SER A 8 -12.84 1.48 -11.51
N MET A 9 -13.72 0.94 -12.35
CA MET A 9 -14.35 -0.35 -12.11
C MET A 9 -13.78 -1.26 -13.18
N SER A 10 -12.75 -2.02 -12.85
CA SER A 10 -12.15 -2.97 -13.78
C SER A 10 -13.22 -3.98 -14.23
N ARG A 11 -13.11 -4.48 -15.46
CA ARG A 11 -14.08 -5.46 -15.99
C ARG A 11 -14.02 -6.75 -15.18
N ARG A 12 -15.11 -7.51 -15.17
CA ARG A 12 -15.08 -8.88 -14.60
C ARG A 12 -13.97 -9.68 -15.29
N GLY A 13 -13.02 -10.20 -14.52
CA GLY A 13 -11.85 -10.93 -15.04
C GLY A 13 -10.59 -10.08 -15.24
N ASP A 14 -10.66 -8.77 -14.98
CA ASP A 14 -9.52 -7.85 -15.00
C ASP A 14 -9.37 -7.26 -13.59
N CYS A 15 -8.39 -7.75 -12.82
CA CYS A 15 -8.20 -7.36 -11.42
C CYS A 15 -6.96 -6.50 -11.18
N TRP A 16 -6.27 -6.06 -12.24
CA TRP A 16 -4.95 -5.44 -12.13
C TRP A 16 -4.96 -4.15 -11.29
N ASP A 17 -6.03 -3.36 -11.36
CA ASP A 17 -6.16 -2.14 -10.55
C ASP A 17 -6.33 -2.43 -9.06
N ASN A 18 -6.96 -3.55 -8.70
CA ASN A 18 -7.33 -3.87 -7.32
C ASN A 18 -6.35 -4.84 -6.65
N ALA A 19 -5.66 -5.69 -7.42
CA ALA A 19 -4.74 -6.71 -6.91
C ALA A 19 -3.64 -6.15 -5.95
N PRO A 20 -3.04 -4.97 -6.21
CA PRO A 20 -2.07 -4.38 -5.28
C PRO A 20 -2.72 -3.99 -3.93
N THR A 21 -3.93 -3.42 -3.99
CA THR A 21 -4.70 -3.04 -2.81
C THR A 21 -5.13 -4.26 -2.00
N GLU A 22 -5.59 -5.33 -2.66
CA GLU A 22 -5.91 -6.59 -1.99
C GLU A 22 -4.69 -7.21 -1.29
N SER A 23 -3.53 -7.18 -1.95
CA SER A 23 -2.28 -7.71 -1.39
C SER A 23 -1.83 -6.94 -0.13
N LEU A 24 -1.96 -5.61 -0.14
CA LEU A 24 -1.70 -4.75 1.01
C LEU A 24 -2.57 -5.13 2.21
N TRP A 25 -3.90 -5.16 2.01
CA TRP A 25 -4.86 -5.43 3.09
C TRP A 25 -4.84 -6.89 3.53
N GLY A 26 -4.58 -7.83 2.62
CA GLY A 26 -4.39 -9.24 2.94
C GLY A 26 -3.19 -9.44 3.87
N SER A 27 -2.06 -8.80 3.54
CA SER A 27 -0.86 -8.85 4.37
C SER A 27 -1.08 -8.26 5.77
N LEU A 28 -1.78 -7.11 5.89
CA LEU A 28 -2.15 -6.54 7.19
C LEU A 28 -2.94 -7.54 8.04
N LYS A 29 -3.98 -8.12 7.45
CA LYS A 29 -4.89 -9.03 8.16
C LYS A 29 -4.12 -10.21 8.72
N VAL A 30 -3.30 -10.86 7.90
CA VAL A 30 -2.52 -12.03 8.32
C VAL A 30 -1.46 -11.64 9.36
N ALA A 31 -0.68 -10.59 9.11
CA ALA A 31 0.49 -10.29 9.93
C ALA A 31 0.15 -9.60 11.26
N ARG A 32 -0.91 -8.77 11.30
CA ARG A 32 -1.13 -7.85 12.44
C ARG A 32 -2.52 -7.93 13.05
N LEU A 33 -3.52 -8.56 12.40
CA LEU A 33 -4.89 -8.57 12.92
C LEU A 33 -5.42 -9.99 13.22
N HIS A 34 -4.94 -11.01 12.51
CA HIS A 34 -5.43 -12.38 12.67
C HIS A 34 -5.18 -12.85 14.11
N GLY A 35 -6.26 -13.30 14.77
CA GLY A 35 -6.19 -13.87 16.13
C GLY A 35 -5.93 -12.84 17.23
N ARG A 36 -5.92 -11.54 16.91
CA ARG A 36 -5.74 -10.48 17.91
C ARG A 36 -7.08 -9.92 18.36
N HIS A 37 -7.19 -9.71 19.66
CA HIS A 37 -8.29 -8.99 20.29
C HIS A 37 -7.77 -7.64 20.80
N PHE A 38 -8.44 -6.57 20.40
CA PHE A 38 -8.13 -5.22 20.85
C PHE A 38 -9.12 -4.84 21.95
N SER A 39 -8.61 -4.31 23.06
CA SER A 39 -9.43 -3.81 24.17
C SER A 39 -10.22 -2.56 23.81
N THR A 40 -9.72 -1.78 22.85
CA THR A 40 -10.37 -0.55 22.39
C THR A 40 -10.28 -0.39 20.87
N LYS A 41 -11.22 0.37 20.30
CA LYS A 41 -11.18 0.78 18.90
C LYS A 41 -9.90 1.56 18.58
N ARG A 42 -9.42 2.39 19.52
CA ARG A 42 -8.21 3.18 19.34
C ARG A 42 -6.98 2.31 19.16
N ALA A 43 -6.82 1.27 19.99
CA ALA A 43 -5.72 0.33 19.86
C ALA A 43 -5.72 -0.38 18.48
N ALA A 44 -6.89 -0.75 17.96
CA ALA A 44 -6.99 -1.31 16.61
C ALA A 44 -6.61 -0.29 15.52
N MET A 45 -6.99 0.99 15.68
CA MET A 45 -6.57 2.03 14.73
C MET A 45 -5.07 2.26 14.75
N ASP A 46 -4.48 2.34 15.94
CA ASP A 46 -3.03 2.55 16.11
C ASP A 46 -2.24 1.41 15.48
N GLU A 47 -2.72 0.18 15.63
CA GLU A 47 -2.15 -1.00 14.98
C GLU A 47 -2.14 -0.91 13.44
N VAL A 48 -3.25 -0.42 12.85
CA VAL A 48 -3.35 -0.24 11.40
C VAL A 48 -2.42 0.88 10.92
N VAL A 49 -2.33 1.99 11.67
CA VAL A 49 -1.43 3.11 11.35
C VAL A 49 0.03 2.67 11.43
N ASP A 50 0.41 1.94 12.47
CA ASP A 50 1.76 1.38 12.62
C ASP A 50 2.10 0.45 11.45
N TRP A 51 1.17 -0.43 11.07
CA TRP A 51 1.34 -1.28 9.89
C TRP A 51 1.55 -0.48 8.60
N LEU A 52 0.77 0.59 8.36
CA LEU A 52 0.92 1.41 7.16
C LEU A 52 2.28 2.11 7.12
N ASN A 53 2.74 2.64 8.26
CA ASN A 53 4.07 3.23 8.38
C ASN A 53 5.16 2.22 8.08
N PHE A 54 5.08 1.03 8.67
CA PHE A 54 6.01 -0.07 8.41
C PHE A 54 5.99 -0.49 6.93
N TYR A 55 4.80 -0.71 6.36
CA TYR A 55 4.64 -1.18 4.99
C TYR A 55 5.25 -0.20 4.00
N ASN A 56 4.98 1.09 4.16
CA ASN A 56 5.43 2.11 3.22
C ASN A 56 6.93 2.44 3.38
N ALA A 57 7.43 2.55 4.61
CA ALA A 57 8.79 3.01 4.87
C ALA A 57 9.83 1.87 4.88
N HIS A 58 9.44 0.67 5.30
CA HIS A 58 10.40 -0.38 5.67
C HIS A 58 10.18 -1.74 4.99
N ARG A 59 8.95 -2.11 4.63
CA ARG A 59 8.68 -3.43 4.05
C ARG A 59 9.32 -3.58 2.68
N LEU A 60 10.17 -4.59 2.51
CA LEU A 60 10.82 -4.86 1.23
C LEU A 60 9.91 -5.66 0.32
N HIS A 61 9.93 -5.33 -0.97
CA HIS A 61 9.16 -6.02 -2.01
C HIS A 61 10.10 -6.58 -3.08
N SER A 62 10.03 -7.89 -3.35
CA SER A 62 10.83 -8.53 -4.39
C SER A 62 10.56 -7.94 -5.79
N THR A 63 9.31 -7.56 -6.05
CA THR A 63 8.90 -6.88 -7.30
C THR A 63 9.46 -5.46 -7.43
N LEU A 64 9.96 -4.87 -6.33
CA LEU A 64 10.55 -3.54 -6.29
C LEU A 64 12.07 -3.63 -6.08
N ASN A 65 12.74 -4.69 -6.52
CA ASN A 65 14.17 -4.91 -6.31
C ASN A 65 14.58 -4.84 -4.82
N TYR A 66 13.72 -5.35 -3.93
CA TYR A 66 13.96 -5.39 -2.49
C TYR A 66 14.17 -4.01 -1.85
N VAL A 67 13.46 -2.98 -2.32
CA VAL A 67 13.32 -1.71 -1.59
C VAL A 67 11.90 -1.51 -1.05
N SER A 68 11.73 -0.54 -0.14
CA SER A 68 10.40 -0.16 0.35
C SER A 68 9.62 0.64 -0.68
N PRO A 69 8.27 0.65 -0.61
CA PRO A 69 7.42 1.43 -1.50
C PRO A 69 7.83 2.91 -1.58
N MET A 70 8.10 3.56 -0.44
CA MET A 70 8.52 4.96 -0.42
C MET A 70 9.90 5.18 -1.06
N THR A 71 10.85 4.27 -0.85
CA THR A 71 12.16 4.35 -1.51
C THR A 71 12.03 4.16 -3.01
N PHE A 72 11.21 3.21 -3.44
CA PHE A 72 10.93 2.97 -4.85
C PHE A 72 10.33 4.22 -5.52
N GLU A 73 9.30 4.81 -4.91
CA GLU A 73 8.65 6.01 -5.41
C GLU A 73 9.62 7.20 -5.47
N LYS A 74 10.44 7.41 -4.44
CA LYS A 74 11.48 8.44 -4.43
C LYS A 74 12.47 8.28 -5.58
N ASN A 75 12.96 7.06 -5.82
CA ASN A 75 13.90 6.77 -6.89
C ASN A 75 13.26 6.99 -8.26
N TRP A 76 11.99 6.59 -8.42
CA TRP A 76 11.21 6.76 -9.63
C TRP A 76 11.01 8.25 -9.98
N PHE A 77 10.66 9.08 -8.99
CA PHE A 77 10.55 10.53 -9.19
C PHE A 77 11.88 11.18 -9.58
N ALA A 78 12.99 10.79 -8.92
CA ALA A 78 14.31 11.32 -9.24
C ALA A 78 14.71 10.98 -10.69
N ALA A 79 14.45 9.75 -11.14
CA ALA A 79 14.73 9.32 -12.52
C ALA A 79 13.90 10.11 -13.55
N GLN A 80 12.65 10.41 -13.23
CA GLN A 80 11.77 11.20 -14.11
C GLN A 80 12.22 12.64 -14.27
N GLN A 81 12.66 13.27 -13.18
CA GLN A 81 13.18 14.63 -13.22
C GLN A 81 14.48 14.71 -14.01
N GLY A 82 15.37 13.72 -13.85
CA GLY A 82 16.61 13.65 -14.63
C GLY A 82 16.38 13.36 -16.12
N ALA A 83 15.29 12.70 -16.50
CA ALA A 83 14.93 12.46 -17.90
C ALA A 83 14.24 13.65 -18.58
N ALA A 84 13.75 14.63 -17.80
CA ALA A 84 13.10 15.84 -18.29
C ALA A 84 14.06 17.06 -18.38
N ALA A 85 15.32 16.90 -17.94
CA ALA A 85 16.39 17.88 -18.01
C ALA A 85 17.38 17.53 -19.13
#